data_AF-A0A316TME9-F1
#
_entry.id   AF-A0A316TME9-F1
#
_cell.length_a   1.000
_cell.length_b   1.000
_cell.length_c   1.000
_cell.angle_alpha   90.00
_cell.angle_beta   90.00
_cell.angle_gamma   90.00
#
_symmetry.space_group_name_H-M   'P 1'
#
loop_
_entity.id
_entity.type
_entity.pdbx_description
1 polymer ?
#
loop_
_entity_poly.entity_id
_entity_poly.type
_entity_poly.pdbx_seq_one_letter_code
_entity_poly.pdbx_strand_id
1 'polypeptide(L)'
;MQERQASREDQPDRPGPEAMRDAVAGYVQEIHRAYVDQAATFSPGVRGRLPLLAAAPGRVTVVAAAARNLHLLATLETLGPLRGDEVSFAAEYGGLAWDLRFYDPVVLPDLGLLEERDAPAFEEVKRALGVSTVLYHVVAQPGAGLNGHQATHVGTGIANGHSAAARDFETIRARARGREALVDELAGAAQAGLPHAQALLARAISPHDEGVRTACETPAPDPDAIRRAVLAAVGGRTQWTPKESA
;
A
#
# COMPACT_ATOMS: atom_id res chain seq x y z
N MET A 1 -21.56 -43.70 43.49
CA MET A 1 -22.12 -42.66 42.59
C MET A 1 -21.46 -41.35 42.98
N GLN A 2 -20.27 -40.93 42.54
CA GLN A 2 -19.60 -40.95 41.23
C GLN A 2 -20.42 -40.44 40.05
N GLU A 3 -19.86 -39.40 39.42
CA GLU A 3 -20.12 -38.81 38.10
C GLU A 3 -21.38 -37.89 38.02
N ARG A 4 -21.33 -36.65 37.51
CA ARG A 4 -20.50 -36.07 36.44
C ARG A 4 -20.25 -34.57 36.70
N GLN A 5 -19.00 -34.20 36.97
CA GLN A 5 -18.50 -32.88 36.58
C GLN A 5 -18.25 -32.96 35.08
N ALA A 6 -19.16 -32.38 34.30
CA ALA A 6 -18.92 -32.17 32.87
C ALA A 6 -17.75 -31.18 32.76
N SER A 7 -16.62 -31.70 32.32
CA SER A 7 -15.44 -30.98 31.88
C SER A 7 -15.86 -29.81 31.00
N ARG A 8 -15.53 -28.60 31.43
CA ARG A 8 -15.63 -27.40 30.61
C ARG A 8 -14.61 -27.59 29.49
N GLU A 9 -15.12 -27.89 28.30
CA GLU A 9 -14.34 -28.13 27.10
C GLU A 9 -13.34 -26.99 26.87
N ASP A 10 -12.12 -27.43 26.58
CA ASP A 10 -10.93 -26.71 26.18
C ASP A 10 -11.27 -25.77 25.00
N GLN A 11 -11.58 -24.52 25.32
CA GLN A 11 -11.71 -23.47 24.33
C GLN A 11 -10.28 -23.11 23.93
N PRO A 12 -9.86 -23.27 22.66
CA PRO A 12 -8.46 -23.07 22.28
C PRO A 12 -8.02 -21.69 22.75
N ASP A 13 -6.99 -21.70 23.60
CA ASP A 13 -6.45 -20.53 24.28
C ASP A 13 -6.15 -19.46 23.23
N ARG A 14 -6.88 -18.34 23.28
CA ARG A 14 -6.64 -17.26 22.31
C ARG A 14 -5.21 -16.80 22.49
N PRO A 15 -4.41 -16.69 21.41
CA PRO A 15 -3.03 -16.26 21.53
C PRO A 15 -2.99 -14.93 22.28
N GLY A 16 -2.14 -14.87 23.31
CA GLY A 16 -1.94 -13.65 24.08
C GLY A 16 -1.45 -12.49 23.21
N PRO A 17 -1.54 -11.23 23.68
CA PRO A 17 -1.14 -10.06 22.89
C PRO A 17 0.29 -10.12 22.34
N GLU A 18 1.22 -10.69 23.10
CA GLU A 18 2.61 -10.90 22.66
C GLU A 18 2.69 -11.89 21.50
N ALA A 19 2.04 -13.05 21.60
CA ALA A 19 2.01 -14.04 20.53
C ALA A 19 1.37 -13.50 19.24
N MET A 20 0.35 -12.64 19.36
CA MET A 20 -0.23 -11.94 18.19
C MET A 20 0.76 -10.95 17.57
N ARG A 21 1.49 -10.18 18.38
CA ARG A 21 2.53 -9.26 17.89
C ARG A 21 3.64 -10.02 17.16
N ASP A 22 4.08 -11.14 17.71
CA ASP A 22 5.09 -12.01 17.06
C ASP A 22 4.59 -12.57 15.73
N ALA A 23 3.32 -13.00 15.67
CA ALA A 23 2.71 -13.48 14.43
C ALA A 23 2.64 -12.38 13.36
N VAL A 24 2.27 -11.16 13.74
CA VAL A 24 2.26 -10.01 12.83
C VAL A 24 3.66 -9.63 12.39
N ALA A 25 4.65 -9.64 13.30
CA ALA A 25 6.04 -9.35 12.98
C ALA A 25 6.60 -10.36 11.98
N GLY A 26 6.36 -11.66 12.19
CA GLY A 26 6.73 -12.71 11.23
C GLY A 26 6.03 -12.55 9.89
N TYR A 27 4.75 -12.17 9.88
CA TYR A 27 3.99 -11.91 8.65
C TYR A 27 4.56 -10.73 7.85
N VAL A 28 4.87 -9.60 8.50
CA VAL A 28 5.51 -8.44 7.86
C VAL A 28 6.90 -8.78 7.33
N GLN A 29 7.69 -9.53 8.10
CA GLN A 29 9.00 -10.00 7.67
C GLN A 29 8.91 -10.83 6.39
N GLU A 30 7.96 -11.76 6.30
CA GLU A 30 7.78 -12.59 5.11
C GLU A 30 7.24 -11.79 3.90
N ILE A 31 6.41 -10.77 4.12
CA ILE A 31 5.99 -9.82 3.06
C ILE A 31 7.22 -9.11 2.49
N HIS A 32 8.06 -8.54 3.35
CA HIS A 32 9.24 -7.80 2.93
C HIS A 32 10.29 -8.70 2.27
N ARG A 33 10.48 -9.92 2.78
CA ARG A 33 11.34 -10.93 2.15
C ARG A 33 10.89 -11.23 0.72
N ALA A 34 9.62 -11.62 0.56
CA ALA A 34 9.06 -11.92 -0.75
C ALA A 34 9.10 -10.71 -1.71
N TYR A 35 8.89 -9.49 -1.18
CA TYR A 35 9.02 -8.27 -1.96
C TYR A 35 10.46 -8.07 -2.48
N VAL A 36 11.47 -8.21 -1.63
CA VAL A 36 12.89 -8.05 -2.00
C VAL A 36 13.32 -9.13 -2.99
N ASP A 37 12.93 -10.39 -2.74
CA ASP A 37 13.23 -11.52 -3.63
C ASP A 37 12.59 -11.33 -5.01
N GLN A 38 11.31 -10.92 -5.05
CA GLN A 38 10.63 -10.63 -6.31
C GLN A 38 11.29 -9.44 -7.02
N ALA A 39 11.64 -8.37 -6.28
CA ALA A 39 12.30 -7.20 -6.84
C ALA A 39 13.65 -7.56 -7.49
N ALA A 40 14.40 -8.51 -6.92
CA ALA A 40 15.69 -8.93 -7.47
C ALA A 40 15.59 -9.44 -8.91
N THR A 41 14.42 -9.96 -9.33
CA THR A 41 14.15 -10.44 -10.70
C THR A 41 13.97 -9.31 -11.73
N PHE A 42 13.74 -8.07 -11.30
CA PHE A 42 13.53 -6.94 -12.21
C PHE A 42 14.84 -6.32 -12.69
N SER A 43 14.78 -5.57 -13.79
CA SER A 43 15.94 -4.83 -14.31
C SER A 43 16.40 -3.73 -13.35
N PRO A 44 17.70 -3.37 -13.32
CA PRO A 44 18.24 -2.41 -12.35
C PRO A 44 17.49 -1.06 -12.32
N GLY A 45 17.13 -0.52 -13.49
CA GLY A 45 16.39 0.74 -13.57
C GLY A 45 14.95 0.66 -13.04
N VAL A 46 14.32 -0.51 -13.04
CA VAL A 46 13.01 -0.72 -12.38
C VAL A 46 13.22 -0.87 -10.87
N ARG A 47 14.21 -1.69 -10.47
CA ARG A 47 14.53 -1.91 -9.04
C ARG A 47 14.83 -0.62 -8.30
N GLY A 48 15.64 0.26 -8.88
CA GLY A 48 16.01 1.55 -8.28
C GLY A 48 14.85 2.53 -8.11
N ARG A 49 13.66 2.22 -8.65
CA ARG A 49 12.45 3.04 -8.53
C ARG A 49 11.34 2.38 -7.73
N LEU A 50 11.58 1.17 -7.23
CA LEU A 50 10.63 0.49 -6.36
C LEU A 50 10.55 1.23 -5.02
N PRO A 51 9.37 1.70 -4.57
CA PRO A 51 9.23 2.58 -3.41
C PRO A 51 9.91 2.10 -2.13
N LEU A 52 9.76 0.81 -1.78
CA LEU A 52 10.41 0.27 -0.57
C LEU A 52 11.95 0.22 -0.69
N LEU A 53 12.51 -0.02 -1.88
CA LEU A 53 13.97 -0.08 -2.07
C LEU A 53 14.59 1.29 -2.28
N ALA A 54 13.85 2.22 -2.89
CA ALA A 54 14.24 3.60 -3.07
C ALA A 54 14.35 4.37 -1.74
N ALA A 55 13.74 3.83 -0.67
CA ALA A 55 13.87 4.36 0.69
C ALA A 55 15.30 4.20 1.26
N ALA A 56 16.14 3.32 0.70
CA ALA A 56 17.48 3.07 1.20
C ALA A 56 18.43 4.27 0.99
N PRO A 57 19.31 4.58 1.96
CA PRO A 57 19.65 3.80 3.17
C PRO A 57 18.72 4.07 4.38
N GLY A 58 17.61 4.79 4.17
CA GLY A 58 16.61 5.03 5.19
C GLY A 58 15.85 3.78 5.62
N ARG A 59 14.95 3.97 6.57
CA ARG A 59 14.15 2.92 7.19
C ARG A 59 12.67 3.19 6.92
N VAL A 60 11.92 2.15 6.57
CA VAL A 60 10.47 2.24 6.39
C VAL A 60 9.81 2.04 7.76
N THR A 61 8.80 2.83 8.09
CA THR A 61 7.93 2.55 9.23
C THR A 61 6.79 1.67 8.76
N VAL A 62 6.61 0.51 9.38
CA VAL A 62 5.42 -0.32 9.23
C VAL A 62 4.53 -0.13 10.45
N VAL A 63 3.24 0.09 10.23
CA VAL A 63 2.25 0.20 11.29
C VAL A 63 1.31 -1.00 11.21
N ALA A 64 1.17 -1.70 12.33
CA ALA A 64 0.10 -2.65 12.60
C ALA A 64 -0.97 -1.97 13.47
N ALA A 65 -2.02 -1.48 12.83
CA ALA A 65 -3.16 -0.84 13.49
C ALA A 65 -4.31 -1.83 13.61
N ALA A 66 -4.63 -2.24 14.84
CA ALA A 66 -5.76 -3.08 15.17
C ALA A 66 -7.00 -2.21 15.42
N ALA A 67 -7.87 -2.11 14.41
CA ALA A 67 -9.23 -1.61 14.56
C ALA A 67 -10.18 -2.83 14.66
N ARG A 68 -11.29 -2.85 13.90
CA ARG A 68 -12.05 -4.09 13.72
C ARG A 68 -11.28 -5.07 12.84
N ASN A 69 -10.60 -4.54 11.82
CA ASN A 69 -9.62 -5.28 11.01
C ASN A 69 -8.20 -4.95 11.47
N LEU A 70 -7.24 -5.78 11.06
CA LEU A 70 -5.82 -5.45 11.18
C LEU A 70 -5.38 -4.74 9.90
N HIS A 71 -4.88 -3.51 10.05
CA HIS A 71 -4.30 -2.71 8.97
C HIS A 71 -2.78 -2.74 9.08
N LEU A 72 -2.12 -3.20 8.02
CA LEU A 72 -0.67 -3.14 7.87
C LEU A 72 -0.34 -2.07 6.84
N LEU A 73 0.37 -1.03 7.26
CA LEU A 73 0.66 0.15 6.47
C LEU A 73 2.16 0.41 6.48
N ALA A 74 2.80 0.53 5.31
CA ALA A 74 4.17 1.02 5.25
C ALA A 74 4.20 2.50 4.86
N THR A 75 5.08 3.27 5.50
CA THR A 75 5.29 4.70 5.20
C THR A 75 6.76 5.08 5.39
N LEU A 76 7.18 6.18 4.76
CA LEU A 76 8.46 6.83 5.02
C LEU A 76 8.37 7.88 6.14
N GLU A 77 7.16 8.20 6.60
CA GLU A 77 6.95 9.14 7.69
C GLU A 77 7.46 8.58 9.01
N THR A 78 8.04 9.46 9.83
CA THR A 78 8.50 9.14 11.18
C THR A 78 7.38 9.45 12.17
N LEU A 79 6.96 8.46 12.95
CA LEU A 79 5.88 8.61 13.95
C LEU A 79 6.34 9.19 15.31
N GLY A 80 7.49 9.88 15.32
CA GLY A 80 8.13 10.35 16.55
C GLY A 80 8.60 9.22 17.47
N PRO A 81 9.04 9.53 18.71
CA PRO A 81 9.42 8.50 19.69
C PRO A 81 8.22 7.66 20.14
N LEU A 82 8.49 6.45 20.67
CA LEU A 82 7.48 5.63 21.35
C LEU A 82 6.91 6.36 22.57
N ARG A 83 5.61 6.19 22.83
CA ARG A 83 4.93 6.75 24.01
C ARG A 83 4.13 5.66 24.72
N GLY A 84 4.03 5.76 26.05
CA GLY A 84 3.22 4.85 26.85
C GLY A 84 3.53 3.38 26.59
N ASP A 85 2.51 2.61 26.23
CA ASP A 85 2.58 1.16 25.99
C ASP A 85 2.89 0.79 24.53
N GLU A 86 3.35 1.75 23.72
CA GLU A 86 3.76 1.49 22.34
C GLU A 86 4.95 0.52 22.26
N VAL A 87 4.82 -0.47 21.38
CA VAL A 87 5.85 -1.49 21.12
C VAL A 87 6.35 -1.35 19.68
N SER A 88 7.66 -1.49 19.48
CA SER A 88 8.28 -1.55 18.15
C SER A 88 9.25 -2.72 17.97
N PHE A 89 9.30 -3.25 16.75
CA PHE A 89 10.28 -4.25 16.33
C PHE A 89 11.07 -3.73 15.14
N ALA A 90 12.39 -3.65 15.27
CA ALA A 90 13.28 -3.34 14.17
C ALA A 90 13.69 -4.63 13.47
N ALA A 91 13.70 -4.62 12.14
CA ALA A 91 14.20 -5.73 11.34
C ALA A 91 14.79 -5.22 10.02
N GLU A 92 15.54 -6.09 9.35
CA GLU A 92 16.10 -5.83 8.03
C GLU A 92 16.18 -7.12 7.22
N TYR A 93 16.04 -7.00 5.90
CA TYR A 93 16.30 -8.08 4.97
C TYR A 93 16.75 -7.53 3.62
N GLY A 94 17.86 -8.04 3.08
CA GLY A 94 18.32 -7.73 1.72
C GLY A 94 18.46 -6.24 1.41
N GLY A 95 18.85 -5.43 2.41
CA GLY A 95 19.02 -3.98 2.29
C GLY A 95 17.76 -3.15 2.54
N LEU A 96 16.59 -3.78 2.75
CA LEU A 96 15.38 -3.12 3.23
C LEU A 96 15.34 -3.20 4.76
N ALA A 97 15.41 -2.05 5.43
CA ALA A 97 15.25 -1.95 6.88
C ALA A 97 13.89 -1.35 7.23
N TRP A 98 13.26 -1.84 8.31
CA TRP A 98 12.01 -1.29 8.81
C TRP A 98 11.89 -1.32 10.33
N ASP A 99 11.01 -0.46 10.84
CA ASP A 99 10.49 -0.53 12.21
C ASP A 99 8.99 -0.82 12.16
N LEU A 100 8.55 -1.91 12.78
CA LEU A 100 7.15 -2.26 12.93
C LEU A 100 6.61 -1.71 14.25
N ARG A 101 5.57 -0.87 14.23
CA ARG A 101 4.90 -0.33 15.41
C ARG A 101 3.47 -0.83 15.52
N PHE A 102 3.05 -1.10 16.75
CA PHE A 102 1.73 -1.64 17.06
C PHE A 102 0.82 -0.57 17.68
N TYR A 103 -0.38 -0.43 17.13
CA TYR A 103 -1.43 0.44 17.66
C TYR A 103 -2.72 -0.37 17.78
N ASP A 104 -3.36 -0.27 18.94
CA ASP A 104 -4.70 -0.78 19.21
C ASP A 104 -5.51 0.31 19.94
N PRO A 105 -6.79 0.10 20.28
CA PRO A 105 -7.58 1.13 20.96
C PRO A 105 -7.11 1.48 22.39
N VAL A 106 -6.18 0.72 22.97
CA VAL A 106 -5.54 1.09 24.25
C VAL A 106 -4.46 2.14 24.00
N VAL A 107 -3.65 1.93 22.96
CA VAL A 107 -2.57 2.85 22.56
C VAL A 107 -3.10 4.09 21.85
N LEU A 108 -4.05 3.90 20.93
CA LEU A 108 -4.66 4.94 20.10
C LEU A 108 -6.19 4.78 20.10
N PRO A 109 -6.89 5.39 21.07
CA PRO A 109 -8.33 5.19 21.28
C PRO A 109 -9.22 5.46 20.06
N ASP A 110 -8.82 6.37 19.19
CA ASP A 110 -9.54 6.70 17.96
C ASP A 110 -9.74 5.48 17.04
N LEU A 111 -8.85 4.48 17.10
CA LEU A 111 -9.01 3.22 16.35
C LEU A 111 -10.25 2.44 16.78
N GLY A 112 -10.66 2.56 18.05
CA GLY A 112 -11.87 1.91 18.58
C GLY A 112 -13.18 2.55 18.13
N LEU A 113 -13.12 3.73 17.51
CA LEU A 113 -14.29 4.48 17.02
C LEU A 113 -14.54 4.29 15.52
N LEU A 114 -13.64 3.58 14.82
CA LEU A 114 -13.74 3.38 13.38
C LEU A 114 -14.87 2.41 13.03
N GLU A 115 -15.68 2.79 12.05
CA GLU A 115 -16.77 1.96 11.54
C GLU A 115 -16.27 1.14 10.35
N GLU A 116 -16.17 -0.17 10.54
CA GLU A 116 -15.66 -1.10 9.53
C GLU A 116 -16.58 -2.31 9.33
N ARG A 117 -17.89 -2.15 9.59
CA ARG A 117 -18.88 -3.21 9.38
C ARG A 117 -18.89 -3.71 7.94
N ASP A 118 -18.92 -2.77 7.00
CA ASP A 118 -19.16 -3.04 5.58
C ASP A 118 -17.86 -3.13 4.77
N ALA A 119 -16.84 -2.35 5.13
CA ALA A 119 -15.54 -2.32 4.47
C ALA A 119 -14.43 -1.81 5.42
N PRO A 120 -13.15 -2.09 5.13
CA PRO A 120 -12.03 -1.51 5.89
C PRO A 120 -11.97 0.02 5.74
N ALA A 121 -11.75 0.74 6.83
CA ALA A 121 -11.75 2.20 6.92
C ALA A 121 -10.32 2.77 6.75
N PHE A 122 -9.72 2.53 5.58
CA PHE A 122 -8.30 2.86 5.32
C PHE A 122 -7.97 4.34 5.55
N GLU A 123 -8.75 5.27 5.01
CA GLU A 123 -8.46 6.70 5.12
C GLU A 123 -8.65 7.22 6.54
N GLU A 124 -9.59 6.65 7.28
CA GLU A 124 -9.81 6.96 8.70
C GLU A 124 -8.66 6.43 9.56
N VAL A 125 -8.15 5.22 9.29
CA VAL A 125 -6.95 4.69 9.97
C VAL A 125 -5.73 5.58 9.69
N LYS A 126 -5.51 6.02 8.44
CA LYS A 126 -4.44 6.96 8.11
C LYS A 126 -4.56 8.26 8.89
N ARG A 127 -5.78 8.81 8.96
CA ARG A 127 -6.06 10.05 9.70
C ARG A 127 -5.80 9.89 11.19
N ALA A 128 -6.21 8.79 11.80
CA ALA A 128 -5.98 8.50 13.21
C ALA A 128 -4.47 8.38 13.53
N LEU A 129 -3.71 7.76 12.62
CA LEU A 129 -2.25 7.63 12.74
C LEU A 129 -1.48 8.93 12.42
N GLY A 130 -2.14 9.91 11.81
CA GLY A 130 -1.51 11.14 11.34
C GLY A 130 -0.53 10.92 10.18
N VAL A 131 -0.71 9.85 9.39
CA VAL A 131 0.12 9.55 8.22
C VAL A 131 -0.55 10.00 6.93
N SER A 132 0.24 10.56 6.01
CA SER A 132 -0.24 11.08 4.74
C SER A 132 0.10 10.16 3.57
N THR A 133 1.29 9.58 3.60
CA THR A 133 1.89 8.75 2.56
C THR A 133 1.92 7.29 3.00
N VAL A 134 1.47 6.41 2.10
CA VAL A 134 1.44 4.97 2.34
C VAL A 134 2.01 4.27 1.10
N LEU A 135 3.05 3.47 1.31
CA LEU A 135 3.74 2.71 0.28
C LEU A 135 2.97 1.42 -0.07
N TYR A 136 2.39 0.78 0.94
CA TYR A 136 1.41 -0.29 0.74
C TYR A 136 0.44 -0.31 1.92
N HIS A 137 -0.77 -0.80 1.65
CA HIS A 137 -1.78 -1.11 2.66
C HIS A 137 -2.28 -2.53 2.45
N VAL A 138 -2.26 -3.31 3.52
CA VAL A 138 -2.80 -4.67 3.55
C VAL A 138 -3.78 -4.75 4.71
N VAL A 139 -4.95 -5.34 4.46
CA VAL A 139 -5.96 -5.59 5.48
C VAL A 139 -6.08 -7.08 5.72
N ALA A 140 -5.98 -7.48 6.99
CA ALA A 140 -6.35 -8.82 7.43
C ALA A 140 -7.64 -8.75 8.24
N GLN A 141 -8.68 -9.43 7.77
CA GLN A 141 -9.96 -9.52 8.47
C GLN A 141 -9.85 -10.43 9.71
N PRO A 142 -10.72 -10.25 10.72
CA PRO A 142 -10.79 -11.18 11.84
C PRO A 142 -10.89 -12.64 11.38
N GLY A 143 -10.02 -13.50 11.91
CA GLY A 143 -9.95 -14.92 11.55
C GLY A 143 -9.13 -15.22 10.29
N ALA A 144 -8.61 -14.22 9.56
CA ALA A 144 -7.61 -14.45 8.54
C ALA A 144 -6.31 -14.95 9.17
N GLY A 145 -5.75 -16.03 8.64
CA GLY A 145 -4.52 -16.63 9.17
C GLY A 145 -3.28 -15.86 8.74
N LEU A 146 -2.54 -15.25 9.68
CA LEU A 146 -1.26 -14.59 9.42
C LEU A 146 -0.15 -15.64 9.21
N ASN A 147 -0.01 -16.17 7.99
CA ASN A 147 0.97 -17.20 7.67
C ASN A 147 1.91 -16.81 6.51
N GLY A 148 3.07 -17.46 6.46
CA GLY A 148 4.13 -17.15 5.49
C GLY A 148 3.74 -17.35 4.02
N HIS A 149 2.84 -18.30 3.73
CA HIS A 149 2.37 -18.52 2.35
C HIS A 149 1.54 -17.32 1.85
N GLN A 150 0.61 -16.83 2.66
CA GLN A 150 -0.15 -15.62 2.33
C GLN A 150 0.75 -14.39 2.25
N ALA A 151 1.69 -14.24 3.19
CA ALA A 151 2.68 -13.16 3.18
C ALA A 151 3.49 -13.14 1.87
N THR A 152 3.87 -14.32 1.37
CA THR A 152 4.61 -14.47 0.11
C THR A 152 3.81 -13.93 -1.08
N HIS A 153 2.52 -14.27 -1.17
CA HIS A 153 1.65 -13.76 -2.22
C HIS A 153 1.46 -12.25 -2.14
N VAL A 154 1.28 -11.72 -0.92
CA VAL A 154 1.14 -10.28 -0.68
C VAL A 154 2.42 -9.54 -1.08
N GLY A 155 3.59 -9.95 -0.58
CA GLY A 155 4.87 -9.32 -0.90
C GLY A 155 5.19 -9.32 -2.39
N THR A 156 4.96 -10.46 -3.06
CA THR A 156 5.11 -10.58 -4.51
C THR A 156 4.14 -9.67 -5.26
N GLY A 157 2.88 -9.60 -4.82
CA GLY A 157 1.85 -8.73 -5.38
C GLY A 157 2.23 -7.25 -5.28
N ILE A 158 2.72 -6.81 -4.12
CA ILE A 158 3.18 -5.42 -3.90
C ILE A 158 4.37 -5.11 -4.83
N ALA A 159 5.37 -5.99 -4.93
CA ALA A 159 6.52 -5.80 -5.81
C ALA A 159 6.12 -5.67 -7.28
N ASN A 160 5.21 -6.53 -7.74
CA ASN A 160 4.68 -6.47 -9.11
C ASN A 160 3.85 -5.21 -9.35
N GLY A 161 3.02 -4.79 -8.39
CA GLY A 161 2.23 -3.56 -8.46
C GLY A 161 3.11 -2.32 -8.57
N HIS A 162 4.14 -2.21 -7.72
CA HIS A 162 5.13 -1.13 -7.80
C HIS A 162 5.90 -1.14 -9.13
N SER A 163 6.30 -2.31 -9.62
CA SER A 163 6.95 -2.42 -10.93
C SER A 163 6.03 -2.02 -12.07
N ALA A 164 4.73 -2.35 -12.00
CA ALA A 164 3.76 -1.97 -13.02
C ALA A 164 3.60 -0.44 -13.05
N ALA A 165 3.40 0.19 -11.90
CA ALA A 165 3.29 1.64 -11.79
C ALA A 165 4.55 2.36 -12.34
N ALA A 166 5.75 1.87 -12.03
CA ALA A 166 6.99 2.44 -12.56
C ALA A 166 7.08 2.34 -14.09
N ARG A 167 6.65 1.22 -14.68
CA ARG A 167 6.62 1.03 -16.14
C ARG A 167 5.56 1.88 -16.81
N ASP A 168 4.41 2.05 -16.17
CA ASP A 168 3.33 2.91 -16.64
C ASP A 168 3.81 4.36 -16.75
N PHE A 169 4.48 4.90 -15.72
CA PHE A 169 5.01 6.27 -15.75
C PHE A 169 6.08 6.47 -16.82
N GLU A 170 6.98 5.50 -17.05
CA GLU A 170 7.90 5.56 -18.19
C GLU A 170 7.17 5.58 -19.53
N THR A 171 6.15 4.75 -19.66
CA THR A 171 5.38 4.65 -20.89
C THR A 171 4.61 5.93 -21.16
N ILE A 172 4.00 6.51 -20.12
CA ILE A 172 3.32 7.80 -20.19
C ILE A 172 4.32 8.89 -20.59
N ARG A 173 5.47 8.96 -19.93
CA ARG A 173 6.53 9.95 -20.20
C ARG A 173 7.01 9.87 -21.65
N ALA A 174 7.28 8.66 -22.15
CA ALA A 174 7.74 8.46 -23.52
C ALA A 174 6.69 8.84 -24.59
N ARG A 175 5.40 8.83 -24.23
CA ARG A 175 4.28 9.09 -25.17
C ARG A 175 3.71 10.50 -25.05
N ALA A 176 3.83 11.15 -23.88
CA ALA A 176 3.34 12.50 -23.61
C ALA A 176 4.34 13.57 -24.08
N ARG A 177 4.64 13.60 -25.39
CA ARG A 177 5.63 14.52 -25.98
C ARG A 177 5.33 15.99 -25.65
N GLY A 178 6.33 16.70 -25.13
CA GLY A 178 6.22 18.10 -24.71
C GLY A 178 5.51 18.31 -23.37
N ARG A 179 5.17 17.22 -22.66
CA ARG A 179 4.53 17.22 -21.33
C ARG A 179 5.29 16.34 -20.34
N GLU A 180 6.55 16.02 -20.62
CA GLU A 180 7.38 15.11 -19.84
C GLU A 180 7.54 15.60 -18.38
N ALA A 181 7.71 16.90 -18.17
CA ALA A 181 7.80 17.50 -16.84
C ALA A 181 6.51 17.31 -16.01
N LEU A 182 5.35 17.43 -16.65
CA LEU A 182 4.04 17.15 -16.03
C LEU A 182 3.92 15.68 -15.61
N VAL A 183 4.50 14.75 -16.40
CA VAL A 183 4.52 13.32 -16.05
C VAL A 183 5.47 13.05 -14.88
N ASP A 184 6.61 13.73 -14.80
CA ASP A 184 7.50 13.65 -13.63
C ASP A 184 6.80 14.15 -12.36
N GLU A 185 6.09 15.27 -12.46
CA GLU A 185 5.28 15.78 -11.35
C GLU A 185 4.15 14.83 -10.98
N LEU A 186 3.50 14.19 -11.98
CA LEU A 186 2.46 13.19 -11.73
C LEU A 186 3.01 11.99 -10.96
N ALA A 187 4.19 11.48 -11.35
CA ALA A 187 4.86 10.39 -10.66
C ALA A 187 5.26 10.79 -9.23
N GLY A 188 5.75 12.02 -9.03
CA GLY A 188 6.05 12.57 -7.71
C GLY A 188 4.80 12.71 -6.84
N ALA A 189 3.69 13.19 -7.38
CA ALA A 189 2.41 13.29 -6.67
C ALA A 189 1.84 11.91 -6.29
N ALA A 190 2.06 10.89 -7.13
CA ALA A 190 1.71 9.51 -6.81
C ALA A 190 2.53 8.98 -5.64
N GLN A 191 3.85 9.18 -5.65
CA GLN A 191 4.74 8.79 -4.55
C GLN A 191 4.42 9.54 -3.24
N ALA A 192 4.05 10.81 -3.34
CA ALA A 192 3.68 11.64 -2.19
C ALA A 192 2.24 11.39 -1.68
N GLY A 193 1.48 10.46 -2.26
CA GLY A 193 0.11 10.17 -1.83
C GLY A 193 -0.85 11.35 -2.01
N LEU A 194 -0.69 12.14 -3.08
CA LEU A 194 -1.50 13.35 -3.35
C LEU A 194 -2.52 13.10 -4.48
N PRO A 195 -3.65 12.42 -4.22
CA PRO A 195 -4.60 12.02 -5.27
C PRO A 195 -5.22 13.21 -6.03
N HIS A 196 -5.50 14.32 -5.34
CA HIS A 196 -6.02 15.52 -6.00
C HIS A 196 -4.97 16.20 -6.88
N ALA A 197 -3.70 16.23 -6.47
CA ALA A 197 -2.62 16.74 -7.33
C ALA A 197 -2.44 15.85 -8.57
N GLN A 198 -2.52 14.52 -8.40
CA GLN A 198 -2.50 13.59 -9.53
C GLN A 198 -3.66 13.85 -10.51
N ALA A 199 -4.87 14.10 -10.00
CA ALA A 199 -6.01 14.43 -10.85
C ALA A 199 -5.79 15.71 -11.66
N LEU A 200 -5.28 16.78 -11.02
CA LEU A 200 -4.96 18.04 -11.71
C LEU A 200 -3.87 17.86 -12.78
N LEU A 201 -2.80 17.15 -12.45
CA LEU A 201 -1.69 16.87 -13.36
C LEU A 201 -2.13 15.97 -14.53
N ALA A 202 -2.95 14.95 -14.26
CA ALA A 202 -3.54 14.11 -15.28
C ALA A 202 -4.40 14.91 -16.28
N ARG A 203 -5.22 15.86 -15.79
CA ARG A 203 -5.98 16.78 -16.64
C ARG A 203 -5.09 17.73 -17.44
N ALA A 204 -3.93 18.13 -16.91
CA ALA A 204 -2.95 18.90 -17.67
C ALA A 204 -2.26 18.04 -18.76
N ILE A 205 -2.00 16.76 -18.49
CA ILE A 205 -1.38 15.81 -19.43
C ILE A 205 -2.33 15.42 -20.56
N SER A 206 -3.63 15.26 -20.29
CA SER A 206 -4.64 14.80 -21.26
C SER A 206 -5.95 15.58 -21.11
N PRO A 207 -6.00 16.88 -21.47
CA PRO A 207 -7.12 17.77 -21.14
C PRO A 207 -8.44 17.43 -21.81
N HIS A 208 -8.39 16.77 -22.97
CA HIS A 208 -9.57 16.45 -23.79
C HIS A 208 -10.00 14.98 -23.69
N ASP A 209 -9.30 14.16 -22.92
CA ASP A 209 -9.66 12.75 -22.78
C ASP A 209 -10.81 12.57 -21.78
N GLU A 210 -11.90 11.94 -22.23
CA GLU A 210 -13.08 11.67 -21.41
C GLU A 210 -12.76 10.71 -20.25
N GLY A 211 -11.98 9.67 -20.50
CA GLY A 211 -11.63 8.67 -19.49
C GLY A 211 -10.79 9.26 -18.36
N VAL A 212 -9.81 10.12 -18.70
CA VAL A 212 -9.04 10.89 -17.72
C VAL A 212 -9.95 11.83 -16.94
N ARG A 213 -10.88 12.53 -17.60
CA ARG A 213 -11.84 13.39 -16.92
C ARG A 213 -12.70 12.63 -15.92
N THR A 214 -13.31 11.51 -16.32
CA THR A 214 -14.10 10.66 -15.43
C THR A 214 -13.29 10.16 -14.24
N ALA A 215 -12.04 9.74 -14.44
CA ALA A 215 -11.17 9.28 -13.37
C ALA A 215 -10.79 10.39 -12.37
N CYS A 216 -10.80 11.65 -12.80
CA CYS A 216 -10.41 12.81 -11.98
C CYS A 216 -11.59 13.48 -11.25
N GLU A 217 -12.81 13.42 -11.80
CA GLU A 217 -14.00 14.14 -11.29
C GLU A 217 -14.79 13.34 -10.25
N THR A 218 -14.07 12.68 -9.34
CA THR A 218 -14.65 11.97 -8.17
C THR A 218 -14.24 12.69 -6.87
N PRO A 219 -15.10 12.72 -5.84
CA PRO A 219 -14.76 13.29 -4.53
C PRO A 219 -13.52 12.65 -3.88
N ALA A 220 -13.27 11.37 -4.16
CA ALA A 220 -12.09 10.62 -3.71
C ALA A 220 -11.40 9.98 -4.92
N PRO A 221 -10.46 10.69 -5.57
CA PRO A 221 -9.77 10.17 -6.75
C PRO A 221 -8.88 8.98 -6.43
N ASP A 222 -9.04 7.90 -7.19
CA ASP A 222 -8.18 6.72 -7.11
C ASP A 222 -6.90 6.95 -7.95
N PRO A 223 -5.70 7.04 -7.31
CA PRO A 223 -4.42 7.19 -8.01
C PRO A 223 -4.19 6.15 -9.11
N ASP A 224 -4.61 4.92 -8.87
CA ASP A 224 -4.42 3.80 -9.79
C ASP A 224 -5.32 3.92 -11.01
N ALA A 225 -6.58 4.32 -10.81
CA ALA A 225 -7.50 4.64 -11.91
C ALA A 225 -7.01 5.84 -12.74
N ILE A 226 -6.52 6.89 -12.10
CA ILE A 226 -5.95 8.07 -12.79
C ILE A 226 -4.78 7.65 -13.66
N ARG A 227 -3.80 6.91 -13.10
CA ARG A 227 -2.62 6.43 -13.85
C ARG A 227 -3.03 5.60 -15.06
N ARG A 228 -3.95 4.64 -14.88
CA ARG A 228 -4.45 3.80 -15.99
C ARG A 228 -5.16 4.62 -17.06
N ALA A 229 -5.97 5.61 -16.68
CA ALA A 229 -6.66 6.48 -17.62
C ALA A 229 -5.67 7.33 -18.44
N VAL A 230 -4.66 7.90 -17.79
CA VAL A 230 -3.60 8.65 -18.50
C VAL A 230 -2.82 7.75 -19.44
N LEU A 231 -2.44 6.55 -19.00
CA LEU A 231 -1.75 5.56 -19.83
C LEU A 231 -2.56 5.18 -21.07
N ALA A 232 -3.87 4.98 -20.92
CA ALA A 232 -4.78 4.72 -22.03
C ALA A 232 -4.86 5.92 -22.98
N ALA A 233 -5.02 7.14 -22.46
CA ALA A 233 -5.12 8.37 -23.26
C ALA A 233 -3.86 8.64 -24.11
N VAL A 234 -2.67 8.43 -23.53
CA VAL A 234 -1.39 8.62 -24.25
C VAL A 234 -1.00 7.41 -25.11
N GLY A 235 -1.60 6.24 -24.85
CA GLY A 235 -1.48 5.04 -25.68
C GLY A 235 -2.47 4.99 -26.86
N GLY A 236 -3.53 5.78 -26.83
CA GLY A 236 -4.62 5.79 -27.79
C GLY A 236 -4.37 6.64 -29.03
N ARG A 237 -3.51 6.19 -29.95
CA ARG A 237 -3.63 6.47 -31.39
C ARG A 237 -3.12 5.30 -32.23
N THR A 238 -3.90 4.24 -32.30
CA THR A 238 -3.86 3.27 -33.42
C THR A 238 -5.24 3.17 -34.02
N GLN A 239 -5.63 4.21 -34.75
CA GLN A 239 -6.50 4.12 -35.92
C GLN A 239 -6.25 5.39 -36.75
N TRP A 240 -5.09 5.42 -37.39
CA TRP A 240 -5.00 6.14 -38.65
C TRP A 240 -5.76 5.29 -39.66
N THR A 241 -6.95 5.74 -40.05
CA THR A 241 -7.64 5.27 -41.24
C THR A 241 -7.21 6.17 -42.39
N PRO A 242 -6.55 5.65 -43.44
CA PRO A 242 -6.37 6.44 -44.66
C PRO A 242 -7.74 6.84 -45.19
N LYS A 243 -7.87 8.07 -45.70
CA LYS A 243 -9.03 8.41 -46.53
C LYS A 243 -9.04 7.46 -47.73
N GLU A 244 -10.08 6.64 -47.86
CA GLU A 244 -10.36 5.99 -49.13
C GLU A 244 -10.50 7.09 -50.19
N SER A 245 -9.64 7.02 -51.19
CA SER A 245 -9.69 7.87 -52.37
C SER A 245 -10.46 7.11 -53.43
N ALA A 246 -11.76 7.41 -53.57
CA ALA A 246 -12.56 7.36 -54.81
C ALA A 246 -13.97 7.86 -54.50
#